data_AF-A0A9P6B370-F1
#
_entry.id   AF-A0A9P6B370-F1
#
_cell.length_a   1.000
_cell.length_b   1.000
_cell.length_c   1.000
_cell.angle_alpha   90.00
_cell.angle_beta   90.00
_cell.angle_gamma   90.00
#
_symmetry.space_group_name_H-M   'P 1'
#
loop_
_entity.id
_entity.type
_entity.pdbx_description
1 polymer ?
#
loop_
_entity_poly.entity_id
_entity_poly.type
_entity_poly.pdbx_seq_one_letter_code
_entity_poly.pdbx_strand_id
1 'polypeptide(L)'
;MSARFTSQRPHTKSSKVPQPPPPGGWQALEEQSAKKMLAEIAHEEAFLKSEEIRLAHREERLNELRRRHEQWIVYRVRKELAQIQEWRESERLWNEAEAARLAAEERLRAAEETRERLERELKEERERAARTKAQNQQNGGRQYEWQKFARGAYAQPTPAPQGWDNEARRDREGWESYVSRWKFLSSSASSSKTSRLLLFGDIPWPIYSTRGFKPHEITKERVGRFILSRFHSTDKSPRERLRSALILWHPDKFDTKWLPRVDPSEQALVKEGVSAVVRALNELMVENR
;
A
#
# COMPACT_ATOMS: atom_id res chain seq x y z
N MET A 1 -25.56 41.35 5.37
CA MET A 1 -24.78 41.36 4.11
C MET A 1 -24.21 39.97 3.89
N SER A 2 -24.88 39.12 3.12
CA SER A 2 -24.45 37.74 2.86
C SER A 2 -24.08 37.61 1.38
N ALA A 3 -22.79 37.49 1.10
CA ALA A 3 -22.26 37.30 -0.25
C ALA A 3 -22.45 35.84 -0.68
N ARG A 4 -23.24 35.63 -1.74
CA ARG A 4 -23.36 34.33 -2.42
C ARG A 4 -22.16 34.17 -3.35
N PHE A 5 -21.28 33.22 -3.03
CA PHE A 5 -20.21 32.78 -3.91
C PHE A 5 -20.81 31.86 -4.99
N THR A 6 -20.98 32.38 -6.20
CA THR A 6 -21.33 31.61 -7.40
C THR A 6 -20.10 30.88 -7.91
N SER A 7 -20.01 29.59 -7.59
CA SER A 7 -19.01 28.67 -8.14
C SER A 7 -19.28 28.42 -9.63
N GLN A 8 -18.62 29.16 -10.52
CA GLN A 8 -18.58 28.83 -11.94
C GLN A 8 -17.77 27.53 -12.15
N ARG A 9 -18.44 26.48 -12.62
CA ARG A 9 -17.77 25.25 -13.06
C ARG A 9 -17.03 25.53 -14.38
N PRO A 10 -15.76 25.12 -14.52
CA PRO A 10 -15.07 25.21 -15.80
C PRO A 10 -15.79 24.31 -16.82
N HIS A 11 -16.18 24.89 -17.95
CA HIS A 11 -16.64 24.15 -19.11
C HIS A 11 -15.52 23.22 -19.55
N THR A 12 -15.65 21.93 -19.23
CA THR A 12 -14.79 20.90 -19.81
C THR A 12 -15.03 20.93 -21.31
N LYS A 13 -14.02 21.35 -22.08
CA LYS A 13 -13.99 21.15 -23.53
C LYS A 13 -14.31 19.67 -23.74
N SER A 14 -15.48 19.39 -24.32
CA SER A 14 -15.97 18.05 -24.60
C SER A 14 -14.82 17.25 -25.20
N SER A 15 -14.29 16.29 -24.43
CA SER A 15 -13.27 15.34 -24.87
C SER A 15 -13.92 14.44 -25.91
N LYS A 16 -14.13 14.97 -27.12
CA LYS A 16 -14.61 14.22 -28.25
C LYS A 16 -13.50 13.24 -28.59
N VAL A 17 -13.77 11.96 -28.38
CA VAL A 17 -12.95 10.86 -28.88
C VAL A 17 -12.66 11.15 -30.36
N PRO A 18 -11.39 11.14 -30.80
CA PRO A 18 -11.07 11.42 -32.19
C PRO A 18 -11.79 10.42 -33.09
N GLN A 19 -12.44 10.91 -34.14
CA GLN A 19 -13.18 10.04 -35.06
C GLN A 19 -12.20 9.18 -35.87
N PRO A 20 -12.56 7.90 -36.14
CA PRO A 20 -11.73 7.05 -36.99
C PRO A 20 -11.64 7.63 -38.41
N PRO A 21 -10.55 7.35 -39.14
CA PRO A 21 -10.38 7.80 -40.51
C PRO A 21 -11.54 7.28 -41.38
N PRO A 22 -12.03 8.08 -42.35
CA PRO A 22 -13.05 7.63 -43.28
C PRO A 22 -12.53 6.51 -44.20
N PRO A 23 -13.40 5.76 -44.88
CA PRO A 23 -13.00 4.77 -45.87
C PRO A 23 -12.12 5.42 -46.96
N GLY A 24 -10.90 4.91 -47.16
CA GLY A 24 -9.91 5.50 -48.07
C GLY A 24 -8.96 6.53 -47.44
N GLY A 25 -9.15 6.87 -46.16
CA GLY A 25 -8.28 7.77 -45.41
C GLY A 25 -8.56 9.26 -45.64
N TRP A 26 -7.95 10.11 -44.80
CA TRP A 26 -8.12 11.57 -44.86
C TRP A 26 -7.59 12.18 -46.17
N GLN A 27 -6.54 11.58 -46.76
CA GLN A 27 -5.97 12.01 -48.03
C GLN A 27 -6.94 11.83 -49.22
N ALA A 28 -7.67 10.71 -49.28
CA ALA A 28 -8.65 10.49 -50.34
C ALA A 28 -9.81 11.48 -50.24
N LEU A 29 -10.20 11.84 -49.01
CA LEU A 29 -11.24 12.84 -48.75
C LEU A 29 -10.76 14.26 -49.14
N GLU A 30 -9.51 14.61 -48.82
CA GLU A 30 -8.84 15.85 -49.25
C GLU A 30 -8.83 15.97 -50.77
N GLU A 31 -8.40 14.92 -51.46
CA GLU A 31 -8.33 14.90 -52.93
C GLU A 31 -9.72 15.04 -53.58
N GLN A 32 -10.73 14.34 -53.04
CA GLN A 32 -12.11 14.45 -53.53
C GLN A 32 -12.70 15.85 -53.31
N SER A 33 -12.45 16.46 -52.16
CA SER A 33 -12.91 17.82 -51.85
C SER A 33 -12.24 18.85 -52.77
N ALA A 34 -10.92 18.74 -52.96
CA ALA A 34 -10.17 19.61 -53.87
C ALA A 34 -10.65 19.49 -55.31
N LYS A 35 -10.88 18.26 -55.82
CA LYS A 35 -11.44 18.02 -57.14
C LYS A 35 -12.82 18.66 -57.31
N LYS A 36 -13.69 18.53 -56.30
CA LYS A 36 -15.02 19.14 -56.31
C LYS A 36 -14.95 20.67 -56.31
N MET A 37 -14.08 21.26 -55.48
CA MET A 37 -13.85 22.71 -55.46
C MET A 37 -13.39 23.23 -56.82
N LEU A 38 -12.42 22.57 -57.44
CA LEU A 38 -11.90 22.98 -58.76
C LEU A 38 -12.98 22.88 -59.84
N ALA A 39 -13.83 21.85 -59.80
CA ALA A 39 -14.96 21.73 -60.72
C ALA A 39 -15.99 22.86 -60.54
N GLU A 40 -16.27 23.26 -59.29
CA GLU A 40 -17.16 24.40 -58.99
C GLU A 40 -16.56 25.72 -59.48
N ILE A 41 -15.26 25.94 -59.28
CA ILE A 41 -14.55 27.15 -59.79
C ILE A 41 -14.61 27.20 -61.32
N ALA A 42 -14.30 26.09 -62.00
CA ALA A 42 -14.35 26.02 -63.45
C ALA A 42 -15.76 26.28 -64.02
N HIS A 43 -16.80 25.80 -63.34
CA HIS A 43 -18.18 26.08 -63.71
C HIS A 43 -18.50 27.58 -63.60
N GLU A 44 -18.11 28.22 -62.50
CA GLU A 44 -18.35 29.65 -62.28
C GLU A 44 -17.53 30.53 -63.25
N GLU A 45 -16.30 30.13 -63.58
CA GLU A 45 -15.49 30.81 -64.61
C GLU A 45 -16.13 30.71 -66.00
N ALA A 46 -16.70 29.55 -66.35
CA ALA A 46 -17.44 29.38 -67.59
C ALA A 46 -18.69 30.28 -67.63
N PHE A 47 -19.39 30.41 -66.51
CA PHE A 47 -20.51 31.34 -66.36
C PHE A 47 -20.06 32.80 -66.56
N LEU A 48 -18.98 33.24 -65.91
CA LEU A 48 -18.44 34.59 -66.08
C LEU A 48 -18.08 34.87 -67.55
N LYS A 49 -17.40 33.94 -68.23
CA LYS A 49 -17.06 34.06 -69.65
C LYS A 49 -18.30 34.21 -70.55
N SER A 50 -19.38 33.51 -70.24
CA SER A 50 -20.64 33.64 -70.99
C SER A 50 -21.31 35.01 -70.78
N GLU A 51 -21.30 35.54 -69.55
CA GLU A 51 -21.89 36.85 -69.25
C GLU A 51 -21.02 38.01 -69.75
N GLU A 52 -19.69 37.83 -69.85
CA GLU A 52 -18.77 38.77 -70.50
C GLU A 52 -19.16 39.07 -71.95
N ILE A 53 -19.47 38.03 -72.73
CA ILE A 53 -19.93 38.17 -74.11
C ILE A 53 -21.26 38.94 -74.15
N ARG A 54 -22.16 38.64 -73.21
CA ARG A 54 -23.50 39.24 -73.15
C ARG A 54 -23.49 40.71 -72.73
N LEU A 55 -22.56 41.09 -71.86
CA LEU A 55 -22.47 42.42 -71.24
C LEU A 55 -21.35 43.29 -71.84
N ALA A 56 -20.83 42.94 -73.02
CA ALA A 56 -19.72 43.65 -73.66
C ALA A 56 -19.90 45.18 -73.77
N HIS A 57 -21.15 45.66 -73.84
CA HIS A 57 -21.48 47.09 -73.91
C HIS A 57 -21.84 47.75 -72.56
N ARG A 58 -21.73 47.03 -71.44
CA ARG A 58 -22.10 47.48 -70.08
C ARG A 58 -20.96 47.23 -69.09
N GLU A 59 -19.88 48.00 -69.25
CA GLU A 59 -18.62 47.84 -68.53
C GLU A 59 -18.76 47.85 -66.99
N GLU A 60 -19.55 48.77 -66.42
CA GLU A 60 -19.77 48.83 -64.96
C GLU A 60 -20.38 47.54 -64.40
N ARG A 61 -21.36 46.95 -65.11
CA ARG A 61 -21.97 45.68 -64.68
C ARG A 61 -20.99 44.52 -64.78
N LEU A 62 -20.13 44.53 -65.79
CA LEU A 62 -19.11 43.51 -65.96
C LEU A 62 -18.05 43.57 -64.83
N ASN A 63 -17.58 44.77 -64.48
CA ASN A 63 -16.63 44.95 -63.38
C ASN A 63 -17.22 44.48 -62.03
N GLU A 64 -18.49 44.78 -61.75
CA GLU A 64 -19.15 44.29 -60.54
C GLU A 64 -19.27 42.75 -60.52
N LEU A 65 -19.60 42.13 -61.66
CA LEU A 65 -19.63 40.67 -61.79
C LEU A 65 -18.25 40.05 -61.57
N ARG A 66 -17.19 40.62 -62.16
CA ARG A 66 -15.81 40.17 -61.94
C ARG A 66 -15.42 40.25 -60.48
N ARG A 67 -15.69 41.38 -59.80
CA ARG A 67 -15.42 41.55 -58.37
C ARG A 67 -16.17 40.53 -57.52
N ARG A 68 -17.45 40.29 -57.82
CA ARG A 68 -18.27 39.28 -57.12
C ARG A 68 -17.71 37.87 -57.35
N HIS A 69 -17.30 37.56 -58.56
CA HIS A 69 -16.69 36.26 -58.91
C HIS A 69 -15.37 36.05 -58.19
N GLU A 70 -14.47 37.04 -58.19
CA GLU A 70 -13.21 37.00 -57.43
C GLU A 70 -13.46 36.78 -55.93
N GLN A 71 -14.39 37.54 -55.33
CA GLN A 71 -14.76 37.37 -53.93
C GLN A 71 -15.30 35.98 -53.64
N TRP A 72 -16.10 35.42 -54.55
CA TRP A 72 -16.64 34.07 -54.42
C TRP A 72 -15.53 33.01 -54.50
N ILE A 73 -14.58 33.12 -55.44
CA ILE A 73 -13.43 32.20 -55.52
C ILE A 73 -12.62 32.24 -54.22
N VAL A 74 -12.27 33.44 -53.74
CA VAL A 74 -11.49 33.62 -52.51
C VAL A 74 -12.23 32.99 -51.33
N TYR A 75 -13.53 33.24 -51.19
CA TYR A 75 -14.36 32.62 -50.15
C TYR A 75 -14.34 31.09 -50.26
N ARG A 76 -14.52 30.55 -51.48
CA ARG A 76 -14.62 29.11 -51.71
C ARG A 76 -13.31 28.40 -51.37
N VAL A 77 -12.18 28.93 -51.85
CA VAL A 77 -10.84 28.40 -51.54
C VAL A 77 -10.56 28.47 -50.05
N ARG A 78 -10.86 29.60 -49.39
CA ARG A 78 -10.66 29.74 -47.94
C ARG A 78 -11.46 28.72 -47.14
N LYS A 79 -12.71 28.47 -47.54
CA LYS A 79 -13.57 27.49 -46.88
C LYS A 79 -13.01 26.07 -47.01
N GLU A 80 -12.55 25.69 -48.19
CA GLU A 80 -11.96 24.36 -48.43
C GLU A 80 -10.63 24.19 -47.68
N LEU A 81 -9.78 25.22 -47.65
CA LEU A 81 -8.54 25.17 -46.84
C LEU A 81 -8.83 24.98 -45.34
N ALA A 82 -9.86 25.64 -44.80
CA ALA A 82 -10.26 25.45 -43.42
C ALA A 82 -10.72 24.01 -43.15
N GLN A 83 -11.49 23.42 -44.06
CA GLN A 83 -11.95 22.04 -43.96
C GLN A 83 -10.78 21.04 -44.04
N ILE A 84 -9.81 21.27 -44.93
CA ILE A 84 -8.60 20.45 -45.04
C ILE A 84 -7.77 20.54 -43.74
N GLN A 85 -7.65 21.73 -43.15
CA GLN A 85 -6.96 21.90 -41.88
C GLN A 85 -7.64 21.11 -40.75
N GLU A 86 -8.97 21.16 -40.66
CA GLU A 86 -9.73 20.37 -39.68
C GLU A 86 -9.52 18.86 -39.85
N TRP A 87 -9.45 18.37 -41.10
CA TRP A 87 -9.16 16.95 -41.37
C TRP A 87 -7.74 16.56 -40.98
N ARG A 88 -6.74 17.38 -41.28
CA ARG A 88 -5.34 17.12 -40.88
C ARG A 88 -5.16 17.15 -39.37
N GLU A 89 -5.82 18.07 -38.68
CA GLU A 89 -5.83 18.09 -37.21
C GLU A 89 -6.49 16.83 -36.65
N SER A 90 -7.61 16.40 -37.25
CA SER A 90 -8.30 15.17 -36.86
C SER A 90 -7.42 13.94 -37.08
N GLU A 91 -6.72 13.86 -38.21
CA GLU A 91 -5.75 12.81 -38.52
C GLU A 91 -4.60 12.78 -37.50
N ARG A 92 -4.01 13.94 -37.19
CA ARG A 92 -2.95 14.04 -36.18
C ARG A 92 -3.44 13.55 -34.82
N LEU A 93 -4.60 14.02 -34.37
CA LEU A 93 -5.16 13.61 -33.08
C LEU A 93 -5.47 12.10 -33.04
N TRP A 94 -5.96 11.54 -34.13
CA TRP A 94 -6.20 10.11 -34.24
C TRP A 94 -4.89 9.30 -34.16
N ASN A 95 -3.87 9.71 -34.91
CA ASN A 95 -2.54 9.09 -34.89
C ASN A 95 -1.88 9.17 -33.51
N GLU A 96 -1.98 10.32 -32.84
CA GLU A 96 -1.47 10.49 -31.47
C GLU A 96 -2.21 9.60 -30.47
N ALA A 97 -3.54 9.49 -30.59
CA ALA A 97 -4.35 8.64 -29.73
C ALA A 97 -4.01 7.14 -29.94
N GLU A 98 -3.84 6.72 -31.20
CA GLU A 98 -3.48 5.34 -31.52
C GLU A 98 -2.05 5.00 -31.05
N ALA A 99 -1.10 5.91 -31.24
CA ALA A 99 0.26 5.77 -30.71
C ALA A 99 0.27 5.69 -29.18
N ALA A 100 -0.53 6.52 -28.50
CA ALA A 100 -0.69 6.46 -27.05
C ALA A 100 -1.31 5.13 -26.58
N ARG A 101 -2.27 4.58 -27.35
CA ARG A 101 -2.87 3.27 -27.06
C ARG A 101 -1.84 2.15 -27.15
N LEU A 102 -1.05 2.11 -28.22
CA LEU A 102 0.02 1.12 -28.41
C LEU A 102 1.09 1.23 -27.31
N ALA A 103 1.52 2.45 -26.96
CA ALA A 103 2.49 2.66 -25.88
C ALA A 103 1.93 2.23 -24.51
N ALA A 104 0.63 2.41 -24.26
CA ALA A 104 0.00 1.94 -23.04
C ALA A 104 -0.05 0.41 -22.97
N GLU A 105 -0.37 -0.25 -24.09
CA GLU A 105 -0.36 -1.71 -24.20
C GLU A 105 1.05 -2.29 -23.97
N GLU A 106 2.07 -1.70 -24.58
CA GLU A 106 3.47 -2.10 -24.39
C GLU A 106 3.91 -1.98 -22.92
N ARG A 107 3.53 -0.88 -22.25
CA ARG A 107 3.79 -0.68 -20.82
C ARG A 107 3.12 -1.74 -19.96
N LEU A 108 1.89 -2.14 -20.30
CA LEU A 108 1.19 -3.22 -19.58
C LEU A 108 1.89 -4.56 -19.75
N ARG A 109 2.32 -4.90 -20.97
CA ARG A 109 3.10 -6.12 -21.24
C ARG A 109 4.42 -6.13 -20.47
N ALA A 110 5.18 -5.03 -20.52
CA ALA A 110 6.43 -4.92 -19.77
C ALA A 110 6.20 -5.02 -18.25
N ALA A 111 5.14 -4.42 -17.72
CA ALA A 111 4.79 -4.54 -16.31
C ALA A 111 4.44 -5.99 -15.93
N GLU A 112 3.71 -6.70 -16.79
CA GLU A 112 3.39 -8.11 -16.58
C GLU A 112 4.65 -9.00 -16.57
N GLU A 113 5.56 -8.83 -17.53
CA GLU A 113 6.83 -9.56 -17.57
C GLU A 113 7.67 -9.31 -16.31
N THR A 114 7.73 -8.06 -15.82
CA THR A 114 8.44 -7.75 -14.57
C THR A 114 7.80 -8.42 -13.36
N ARG A 115 6.45 -8.48 -13.30
CA ARG A 115 5.73 -9.18 -12.24
C ARG A 115 6.04 -10.68 -12.26
N GLU A 116 5.96 -11.31 -13.43
CA GLU A 116 6.26 -12.74 -13.58
C GLU A 116 7.70 -13.08 -13.19
N ARG A 117 8.65 -12.22 -13.55
CA ARG A 117 10.05 -12.39 -13.15
C ARG A 117 10.22 -12.33 -11.64
N LEU A 118 9.61 -11.34 -10.98
CA LEU A 118 9.67 -11.22 -9.52
C LEU A 118 8.99 -12.40 -8.81
N GLU A 119 7.86 -12.89 -9.33
CA GLU A 119 7.19 -14.08 -8.81
C GLU A 119 8.06 -15.34 -8.93
N ARG A 120 8.77 -15.49 -10.06
CA ARG A 120 9.72 -16.59 -10.26
C ARG A 120 10.88 -16.52 -9.27
N GLU A 121 11.49 -15.34 -9.12
CA GLU A 121 12.58 -15.12 -8.16
C GLU A 121 12.12 -15.41 -6.72
N LEU A 122 10.94 -14.95 -6.32
CA LEU A 122 10.37 -15.21 -5.00
C LEU A 122 10.08 -16.70 -4.78
N LYS A 123 9.58 -17.40 -5.81
CA LYS A 123 9.33 -18.84 -5.75
C LYS A 123 10.64 -19.62 -5.57
N GLU A 124 11.68 -19.26 -6.33
CA GLU A 124 13.00 -19.87 -6.19
C GLU A 124 13.61 -19.61 -4.80
N GLU A 125 13.49 -18.39 -4.28
CA GLU A 125 13.98 -18.06 -2.93
C GLU A 125 13.27 -18.89 -1.85
N ARG A 126 11.94 -19.01 -1.95
CA ARG A 126 11.14 -19.86 -1.04
C ARG A 126 11.58 -21.32 -1.13
N GLU A 127 11.82 -21.84 -2.32
CA GLU A 127 12.28 -23.21 -2.51
C GLU A 127 13.69 -23.43 -1.92
N ARG A 128 14.63 -22.50 -2.16
CA ARG A 128 15.97 -22.54 -1.55
C ARG A 128 15.89 -22.52 -0.04
N ALA A 129 15.08 -21.61 0.54
CA ALA A 129 14.89 -21.53 1.98
C ALA A 129 14.26 -22.82 2.56
N ALA A 130 13.30 -23.43 1.84
CA ALA A 130 12.72 -24.71 2.23
C ALA A 130 13.75 -25.84 2.21
N ARG A 131 14.59 -25.91 1.17
CA ARG A 131 15.69 -26.88 1.06
C ARG A 131 16.69 -26.72 2.21
N THR A 132 17.13 -25.50 2.52
CA THR A 132 18.04 -25.23 3.65
C THR A 132 17.42 -25.61 4.99
N LYS A 133 16.13 -25.31 5.21
CA LYS A 133 15.42 -25.72 6.43
C LYS A 133 15.31 -27.24 6.55
N ALA A 134 14.99 -27.94 5.47
CA ALA A 134 14.92 -29.40 5.45
C ALA A 134 16.28 -30.04 5.75
N GLN A 135 17.36 -29.52 5.15
CA GLN A 135 18.72 -29.98 5.40
C GLN A 135 19.15 -29.73 6.86
N ASN A 136 18.85 -28.56 7.42
CA ASN A 136 19.12 -28.25 8.83
C ASN A 136 18.31 -29.12 9.79
N GLN A 137 17.04 -29.44 9.48
CA GLN A 137 16.26 -30.39 10.29
C GLN A 137 16.86 -31.79 10.24
N GLN A 138 17.31 -32.26 9.07
CA GLN A 138 17.92 -33.57 8.93
C GLN A 138 19.27 -33.65 9.67
N ASN A 139 20.11 -32.62 9.57
CA ASN A 139 21.37 -32.53 10.30
C ASN A 139 21.18 -32.35 11.81
N GLY A 140 20.21 -31.53 12.23
CA GLY A 140 19.85 -31.35 13.64
C GLY A 140 19.27 -32.62 14.27
N GLY A 141 18.48 -33.38 13.51
CA GLY A 141 17.98 -34.71 13.91
C GLY A 141 19.12 -35.70 14.13
N ARG A 142 20.08 -35.78 13.20
CA ARG A 142 21.30 -36.62 13.38
C ARG A 142 22.13 -36.18 14.58
N GLN A 143 22.29 -34.88 14.79
CA GLN A 143 23.05 -34.35 15.93
C GLN A 143 22.36 -34.64 17.27
N TYR A 144 21.03 -34.55 17.33
CA TYR A 144 20.23 -34.93 18.49
C TYR A 144 20.31 -36.44 18.78
N GLU A 145 20.24 -37.28 17.75
CA GLU A 145 20.37 -38.73 17.86
C GLU A 145 21.78 -39.14 18.31
N TRP A 146 22.82 -38.48 17.78
CA TRP A 146 24.21 -38.67 18.19
C TRP A 146 24.44 -38.22 19.64
N GLN A 147 23.86 -37.09 20.07
CA GLN A 147 23.90 -36.65 21.47
C GLN A 147 23.14 -37.61 22.40
N LYS A 148 22.02 -38.18 21.97
CA LYS A 148 21.23 -39.15 22.73
C LYS A 148 22.00 -40.48 22.89
N PHE A 149 22.67 -40.93 21.84
CA PHE A 149 23.56 -42.10 21.88
C PHE A 149 24.79 -41.84 22.78
N ALA A 150 25.43 -40.68 22.64
CA ALA A 150 26.57 -40.27 23.47
C ALA A 150 26.23 -40.09 24.96
N ARG A 151 25.03 -39.57 25.29
CA ARG A 151 24.52 -39.52 26.67
C ARG A 151 24.13 -40.91 27.19
N GLY A 152 23.54 -41.76 26.37
CA GLY A 152 23.14 -43.12 26.78
C GLY A 152 24.33 -44.06 27.03
N ALA A 153 25.46 -43.85 26.36
CA ALA A 153 26.64 -44.70 26.49
C ALA A 153 27.51 -44.42 27.73
N TYR A 154 27.35 -43.27 28.41
CA TYR A 154 28.19 -42.89 29.56
C TYR A 154 27.46 -42.19 30.73
N ALA A 155 26.15 -41.99 30.69
CA ALA A 155 25.42 -41.38 31.81
C ALA A 155 25.01 -42.43 32.85
N GLN A 156 25.85 -42.64 33.85
CA GLN A 156 25.39 -43.10 35.16
C GLN A 156 24.26 -42.15 35.65
N PRO A 157 23.10 -42.67 36.12
CA PRO A 157 22.03 -41.82 36.60
C PRO A 157 22.45 -41.20 37.94
N THR A 158 23.00 -40.00 37.91
CA THR A 158 23.08 -39.17 39.11
C THR A 158 21.66 -38.76 39.50
N PRO A 159 21.17 -39.07 40.72
CA PRO A 159 19.85 -38.64 41.15
C PRO A 159 19.81 -37.12 41.17
N ALA A 160 18.92 -36.54 40.37
CA ALA A 160 18.68 -35.10 40.37
C ALA A 160 18.20 -34.66 41.77
N PRO A 161 18.69 -33.55 42.33
CA PRO A 161 18.24 -33.08 43.63
C PRO A 161 16.74 -32.72 43.54
N GLN A 162 15.90 -33.34 44.38
CA GLN A 162 14.43 -33.14 44.45
C GLN A 162 13.97 -31.67 44.54
N GLY A 163 14.86 -30.72 44.82
CA GLY A 163 14.56 -29.28 44.82
C GLY A 163 14.34 -28.66 43.43
N TRP A 164 14.95 -29.22 42.38
CA TRP A 164 14.91 -28.62 41.03
C TRP A 164 13.55 -28.82 40.35
N ASP A 165 12.86 -29.93 40.62
CA ASP A 165 11.53 -30.20 40.08
C ASP A 165 10.47 -29.25 40.64
N ASN A 166 10.59 -28.88 41.92
CA ASN A 166 9.65 -27.95 42.56
C ASN A 166 9.83 -26.52 42.05
N GLU A 167 11.08 -26.06 41.86
CA GLU A 167 11.35 -24.74 41.30
C GLU A 167 10.94 -24.67 39.82
N ALA A 168 11.26 -25.70 39.03
CA ALA A 168 10.86 -25.79 37.64
C ALA A 168 9.33 -25.79 37.46
N ARG A 169 8.61 -26.52 38.33
CA ARG A 169 7.14 -26.54 38.34
C ARG A 169 6.57 -25.17 38.68
N ARG A 170 7.04 -24.53 39.76
CA ARG A 170 6.59 -23.19 40.18
C ARG A 170 6.80 -22.15 39.08
N ASP A 171 7.96 -22.18 38.43
CA ASP A 171 8.31 -21.22 37.39
C ASP A 171 7.45 -21.40 36.13
N ARG A 172 7.15 -22.64 35.75
CA ARG A 172 6.26 -22.98 34.63
C ARG A 172 4.82 -22.57 34.92
N GLU A 173 4.27 -22.97 36.07
CA GLU A 173 2.92 -22.62 36.49
C GLU A 173 2.73 -21.10 36.61
N GLY A 174 3.72 -20.39 37.17
CA GLY A 174 3.71 -18.93 37.26
C GLY A 174 3.68 -18.26 35.88
N TRP A 175 4.46 -18.76 34.93
CA TRP A 175 4.47 -18.24 33.56
C TRP A 175 3.16 -18.54 32.82
N GLU A 176 2.62 -19.75 32.93
CA GLU A 176 1.34 -20.14 32.31
C GLU A 176 0.19 -19.29 32.84
N SER A 177 0.16 -19.02 34.15
CA SER A 177 -0.81 -18.14 34.79
C SER A 177 -0.69 -16.70 34.26
N TYR A 178 0.53 -16.17 34.18
CA TYR A 178 0.80 -14.84 33.62
C TYR A 178 0.31 -14.70 32.17
N VAL A 179 0.63 -15.67 31.31
CA VAL A 179 0.19 -15.67 29.91
C VAL A 179 -1.33 -15.79 29.82
N SER A 180 -1.95 -16.65 30.63
CA SER A 180 -3.40 -16.86 30.63
C SER A 180 -4.16 -15.60 31.08
N ARG A 181 -3.65 -14.87 32.08
CA ARG A 181 -4.21 -13.59 32.51
C ARG A 181 -4.11 -12.52 31.41
N TRP A 182 -2.98 -12.44 30.71
CA TRP A 182 -2.84 -11.54 29.56
C TRP A 182 -3.83 -11.86 28.43
N LYS A 183 -4.04 -13.15 28.14
CA LYS A 183 -5.05 -13.59 27.18
C LYS A 183 -6.45 -13.20 27.63
N PHE A 184 -6.80 -13.42 28.89
CA PHE A 184 -8.09 -13.03 29.45
C PHE A 184 -8.34 -11.51 29.39
N LEU A 185 -7.35 -10.70 29.75
CA LEU A 185 -7.43 -9.23 29.64
C LEU A 185 -7.60 -8.76 28.19
N SER A 186 -6.95 -9.44 27.24
CA SER A 186 -7.05 -9.12 25.82
C SER A 186 -8.40 -9.52 25.23
N SER A 187 -8.91 -10.71 25.56
CA SER A 187 -10.23 -11.18 25.09
C SER A 187 -11.38 -10.37 25.70
N SER A 188 -11.27 -9.97 26.96
CA SER A 188 -12.26 -9.08 27.59
C SER A 188 -12.23 -7.66 27.03
N ALA A 189 -11.10 -7.21 26.47
CA ALA A 189 -10.98 -5.88 25.84
C ALA A 189 -11.90 -5.73 24.62
N SER A 190 -12.16 -6.82 23.90
CA SER A 190 -12.90 -6.81 22.64
C SER A 190 -14.41 -7.00 22.81
N SER A 191 -14.89 -7.35 24.01
CA SER A 191 -16.32 -7.55 24.27
C SER A 191 -16.92 -6.27 24.88
N SER A 192 -17.68 -5.54 24.05
CA SER A 192 -18.29 -4.23 24.36
C SER A 192 -19.38 -4.27 25.46
N LYS A 193 -19.77 -5.46 25.94
CA LYS A 193 -20.79 -5.61 26.98
C LYS A 193 -20.14 -5.81 28.36
N THR A 194 -20.07 -4.71 29.12
CA THR A 194 -19.90 -4.72 30.59
C THR A 194 -18.51 -5.19 31.07
N SER A 195 -17.43 -4.56 30.59
CA SER A 195 -16.10 -4.77 31.17
C SER A 195 -16.02 -4.11 32.56
N ARG A 196 -15.89 -4.92 33.61
CA ARG A 196 -15.47 -4.49 34.95
C ARG A 196 -14.18 -3.67 34.85
N LEU A 197 -14.09 -2.56 35.60
CA LEU A 197 -12.86 -1.77 35.71
C LEU A 197 -11.74 -2.61 36.31
N LEU A 198 -10.55 -2.53 35.70
CA LEU A 198 -9.36 -3.26 36.14
C LEU A 198 -8.78 -2.59 37.38
N LEU A 199 -8.47 -3.41 38.37
CA LEU A 199 -7.70 -2.99 39.53
C LEU A 199 -6.20 -3.26 39.31
N PHE A 200 -5.33 -2.65 40.10
CA PHE A 200 -3.89 -2.87 40.13
C PHE A 200 -3.56 -4.35 40.25
N GLY A 201 -4.31 -5.09 41.09
CA GLY A 201 -4.15 -6.52 41.28
C GLY A 201 -4.58 -7.38 40.09
N ASP A 202 -5.42 -6.86 39.19
CA ASP A 202 -5.90 -7.57 37.99
C ASP A 202 -4.85 -7.59 36.88
N ILE A 203 -3.91 -6.65 36.90
CA ILE A 203 -2.79 -6.60 35.96
C ILE A 203 -1.82 -7.75 36.27
N PRO A 204 -1.46 -8.58 35.28
CA PRO A 204 -0.50 -9.67 35.45
C PRO A 204 0.93 -9.11 35.43
N TRP A 205 1.39 -8.62 36.58
CA TRP A 205 2.77 -8.15 36.74
C TRP A 205 3.78 -9.29 36.60
N PRO A 206 5.01 -9.04 36.08
CA PRO A 206 6.00 -10.07 35.82
C PRO A 206 6.78 -10.43 37.09
N ILE A 207 6.07 -10.85 38.13
CA ILE A 207 6.64 -11.30 39.41
C ILE A 207 5.85 -12.52 39.93
N TYR A 208 6.54 -13.44 40.62
CA TYR A 208 5.87 -14.51 41.36
C TYR A 208 5.24 -13.93 42.64
N SER A 209 4.00 -13.46 42.59
CA SER A 209 3.33 -12.92 43.78
C SER A 209 1.89 -13.40 43.91
N THR A 210 1.49 -13.60 45.16
CA THR A 210 0.11 -13.79 45.61
C THR A 210 -0.60 -12.42 45.69
N ARG A 211 -1.94 -12.43 45.67
CA ARG A 211 -2.77 -11.20 45.65
C ARG A 211 -2.36 -10.22 46.77
N GLY A 212 -2.29 -8.92 46.45
CA GLY A 212 -2.17 -7.84 47.44
C GLY A 212 -0.81 -7.14 47.57
N PHE A 213 0.10 -7.25 46.59
CA PHE A 213 1.38 -6.53 46.62
C PHE A 213 1.26 -5.10 46.09
N LYS A 214 2.22 -4.24 46.48
CA LYS A 214 2.26 -2.81 46.15
C LYS A 214 3.31 -2.50 45.05
N PRO A 215 3.24 -1.35 44.37
CA PRO A 215 4.18 -0.99 43.29
C PRO A 215 5.67 -1.09 43.68
N HIS A 216 6.04 -0.70 44.90
CA HIS A 216 7.42 -0.74 45.39
C HIS A 216 8.01 -2.15 45.49
N GLU A 217 7.16 -3.19 45.50
CA GLU A 217 7.61 -4.57 45.52
C GLU A 217 8.06 -5.08 44.14
N ILE A 218 7.83 -4.30 43.07
CA ILE A 218 8.31 -4.61 41.72
C ILE A 218 9.78 -4.21 41.63
N THR A 219 10.65 -5.10 42.13
CA THR A 219 12.10 -4.93 42.08
C THR A 219 12.71 -5.65 40.89
N LYS A 220 13.91 -5.21 40.51
CA LYS A 220 14.71 -5.83 39.45
C LYS A 220 14.93 -7.31 39.67
N GLU A 221 15.22 -7.74 40.89
CA GLU A 221 15.51 -9.13 41.24
C GLU A 221 14.27 -10.00 41.02
N ARG A 222 13.09 -9.52 41.40
CA ARG A 222 11.83 -10.25 41.24
C ARG A 222 11.41 -10.33 39.78
N VAL A 223 11.54 -9.22 39.03
CA VAL A 223 11.26 -9.18 37.59
C VAL A 223 12.24 -10.06 36.81
N GLY A 224 13.53 -10.00 37.16
CA GLY A 224 14.58 -10.80 36.56
C GLY A 224 14.38 -12.29 36.82
N ARG A 225 14.13 -12.69 38.07
CA ARG A 225 13.80 -14.08 38.42
C ARG A 225 12.62 -14.60 37.61
N PHE A 226 11.60 -13.79 37.40
CA PHE A 226 10.43 -14.16 36.62
C PHE A 226 10.72 -14.23 35.12
N ILE A 227 11.19 -13.15 34.48
CA ILE A 227 11.36 -13.07 33.02
C ILE A 227 12.51 -13.95 32.50
N LEU A 228 13.58 -14.10 33.29
CA LEU A 228 14.79 -14.82 32.88
C LEU A 228 14.82 -16.28 33.37
N SER A 229 13.75 -16.80 33.97
CA SER A 229 13.72 -18.19 34.41
C SER A 229 13.94 -19.16 33.25
N ARG A 230 14.84 -20.14 33.44
CA ARG A 230 15.18 -21.16 32.44
C ARG A 230 14.04 -22.14 32.15
N PHE A 231 12.99 -22.13 32.96
CA PHE A 231 11.93 -23.15 32.93
C PHE A 231 10.69 -22.75 32.11
N HIS A 232 10.70 -21.56 31.51
CA HIS A 232 9.70 -21.13 30.52
C HIS A 232 10.37 -20.53 29.28
N SER A 233 9.62 -20.47 28.17
CA SER A 233 10.08 -19.93 26.87
C SER A 233 11.48 -20.41 26.46
N THR A 234 11.74 -21.72 26.60
CA THR A 234 13.03 -22.37 26.33
C THR A 234 13.51 -22.19 24.88
N ASP A 235 12.59 -21.80 23.99
CA ASP A 235 12.81 -21.44 22.59
C ASP A 235 13.43 -20.04 22.38
N LYS A 236 13.42 -19.17 23.41
CA LYS A 236 13.87 -17.79 23.31
C LYS A 236 15.11 -17.53 24.16
N SER A 237 16.05 -16.79 23.60
CA SER A 237 17.21 -16.29 24.35
C SER A 237 16.77 -15.33 25.47
N PRO A 238 17.52 -15.24 26.59
CA PRO A 238 17.26 -14.27 27.67
C PRO A 238 17.03 -12.85 27.16
N ARG A 239 17.81 -12.42 26.16
CA ARG A 239 17.73 -11.10 25.54
C ARG A 239 16.44 -10.89 24.75
N GLU A 240 15.95 -11.90 24.03
CA GLU A 240 14.67 -11.82 23.31
C GLU A 240 13.48 -11.75 24.28
N ARG A 241 13.56 -12.43 25.42
CA ARG A 241 12.53 -12.37 26.47
C ARG A 241 12.44 -10.98 27.09
N LEU A 242 13.57 -10.36 27.41
CA LEU A 242 13.63 -8.99 27.92
C LEU A 242 13.09 -7.97 26.90
N ARG A 243 13.48 -8.06 25.62
CA ARG A 243 12.94 -7.20 24.56
C ARG A 243 11.43 -7.35 24.42
N SER A 244 10.94 -8.59 24.42
CA SER A 244 9.50 -8.86 24.34
C SER A 244 8.73 -8.26 25.52
N ALA A 245 9.29 -8.36 26.73
CA ALA A 245 8.72 -7.74 27.92
C ALA A 245 8.73 -6.20 27.84
N LEU A 246 9.82 -5.58 27.37
CA LEU A 246 9.89 -4.12 27.19
C LEU A 246 8.86 -3.59 26.20
N ILE A 247 8.60 -4.32 25.10
CA ILE A 247 7.57 -3.93 24.13
C ILE A 247 6.17 -3.97 24.77
N LEU A 248 5.90 -4.99 25.59
CA LEU A 248 4.61 -5.16 26.26
C LEU A 248 4.37 -4.12 27.35
N TRP A 249 5.42 -3.78 28.11
CA TRP A 249 5.38 -2.86 29.24
C TRP A 249 5.73 -1.41 28.88
N HIS A 250 5.87 -1.09 27.59
CA HIS A 250 6.21 0.28 27.15
C HIS A 250 5.13 1.28 27.62
N PRO A 251 5.48 2.37 28.33
CA PRO A 251 4.50 3.27 28.94
C PRO A 251 3.46 3.80 27.96
N ASP A 252 3.88 4.27 26.79
CA ASP A 252 2.98 4.78 25.74
C ASP A 252 1.94 3.74 25.26
N LYS A 253 2.38 2.50 25.03
CA LYS A 253 1.49 1.42 24.58
C LYS A 253 0.59 0.92 25.69
N PHE A 254 1.09 0.95 26.92
CA PHE A 254 0.32 0.54 28.09
C PHE A 254 -0.75 1.58 28.44
N ASP A 255 -0.39 2.86 28.44
CA ASP A 255 -1.27 3.99 28.74
C ASP A 255 -2.39 4.15 27.72
N THR A 256 -2.13 3.85 26.45
CA THR A 256 -3.17 3.88 25.42
C THR A 256 -4.10 2.67 25.48
N LYS A 257 -3.58 1.48 25.77
CA LYS A 257 -4.33 0.22 25.66
C LYS A 257 -5.05 -0.21 26.94
N TRP A 258 -4.41 -0.05 28.10
CA TRP A 258 -4.86 -0.67 29.35
C TRP A 258 -5.31 0.35 30.39
N LEU A 259 -4.62 1.48 30.49
CA LEU A 259 -4.91 2.50 31.50
C LEU A 259 -6.35 3.06 31.45
N PRO A 260 -7.00 3.27 30.29
CA PRO A 260 -8.40 3.75 30.25
C PRO A 260 -9.40 2.73 30.82
N ARG A 261 -8.97 1.47 30.99
CA ARG A 261 -9.78 0.38 31.56
C ARG A 261 -9.51 0.20 33.05
N VAL A 262 -8.51 0.87 33.61
CA VAL A 262 -8.16 0.82 35.04
C VAL A 262 -9.06 1.79 35.79
N ASP A 263 -9.50 1.37 36.97
CA ASP A 263 -10.26 2.22 37.88
C ASP A 263 -9.51 3.56 38.12
N PRO A 264 -10.16 4.73 37.95
CA PRO A 264 -9.52 6.02 38.09
C PRO A 264 -8.75 6.20 39.41
N SER A 265 -9.22 5.58 40.50
CA SER A 265 -8.55 5.64 41.81
C SER A 265 -7.22 4.89 41.87
N GLU A 266 -7.01 3.90 40.98
CA GLU A 266 -5.81 3.06 40.96
C GLU A 266 -4.87 3.36 39.78
N GLN A 267 -5.25 4.25 38.86
CA GLN A 267 -4.43 4.60 37.69
C GLN A 267 -3.03 5.12 38.08
N ALA A 268 -2.91 5.90 39.15
CA ALA A 268 -1.62 6.38 39.64
C ALA A 268 -0.71 5.24 40.09
N LEU A 269 -1.26 4.27 40.84
CA LEU A 269 -0.54 3.08 41.29
C LEU A 269 -0.11 2.20 40.12
N VAL A 270 -0.97 2.04 39.12
CA VAL A 270 -0.65 1.28 37.91
C VAL A 270 0.48 1.93 37.13
N LYS A 271 0.46 3.25 36.94
CA LYS A 271 1.57 3.98 36.28
C LYS A 271 2.89 3.84 37.02
N GLU A 272 2.86 3.91 38.34
CA GLU A 272 4.03 3.66 39.18
C GLU A 272 4.57 2.24 38.97
N GLY A 273 3.70 1.23 38.98
CA GLY A 273 4.07 -0.16 38.74
C GLY A 273 4.66 -0.40 37.34
N VAL A 274 4.06 0.17 36.30
CA VAL A 274 4.58 0.09 34.91
C VAL A 274 5.97 0.72 34.85
N SER A 275 6.15 1.89 35.45
CA SER A 275 7.45 2.58 35.51
C SER A 275 8.50 1.73 36.22
N ALA A 276 8.14 1.06 37.32
CA ALA A 276 9.02 0.15 38.04
C ALA A 276 9.42 -1.08 37.19
N VAL A 277 8.49 -1.69 36.46
CA VAL A 277 8.78 -2.81 35.54
C VAL A 277 9.74 -2.37 34.44
N VAL A 278 9.47 -1.22 33.79
CA VAL A 278 10.31 -0.72 32.69
C VAL A 278 11.73 -0.42 33.17
N ARG A 279 11.88 0.21 34.35
CA ARG A 279 13.19 0.44 34.97
C ARG A 279 13.94 -0.87 35.21
N ALA A 280 13.28 -1.85 35.85
CA ALA A 280 13.85 -3.18 36.10
C ALA A 280 14.30 -3.88 34.80
N LEU A 281 13.46 -3.84 33.75
CA LEU A 281 13.79 -4.47 32.47
C LEU A 281 14.96 -3.79 31.75
N ASN A 282 15.05 -2.46 31.82
CA ASN A 282 16.17 -1.71 31.24
C ASN A 282 17.50 -2.01 31.96
N GLU A 283 17.49 -2.08 33.29
CA GLU A 283 18.67 -2.46 34.07
C GLU A 283 19.13 -3.89 33.72
N LEU A 284 18.20 -4.85 33.64
CA LEU A 284 18.49 -6.23 33.23
C LEU A 284 19.02 -6.31 31.78
N MET A 285 18.53 -5.46 30.88
CA MET A 285 19.00 -5.38 29.50
C MET A 285 20.44 -4.86 29.38
N VAL A 286 20.87 -3.98 30.29
CA VAL A 286 22.25 -3.48 30.33
C VAL A 286 23.20 -4.57 30.84
N GLU A 287 22.78 -5.34 31.84
CA GLU A 287 23.60 -6.42 32.44
C GLU A 287 23.73 -7.66 31.55
N ASN A 288 22.73 -7.93 30.72
CA ASN A 288 22.71 -9.08 29.79
C ASN A 288 23.13 -8.67 28.36
N ARG A 289 24.05 -7.70 28.24
CA ARG A 289 24.56 -7.21 26.94
C ARG A 289 25.53 -8.17 26.26
#